data_AF-A0A850M873-F1
#
_entry.id   AF-A0A850M873-F1
#
_cell.length_a   1.000
_cell.length_b   1.000
_cell.length_c   1.000
_cell.angle_alpha   90.00
_cell.angle_beta   90.00
_cell.angle_gamma   90.00
#
_symmetry.space_group_name_H-M   'P 1'
#
loop_
_entity.id
_entity.type
_entity.pdbx_description
1 polymer ?
#
loop_
_entity_poly.entity_id
_entity_poly.type
_entity_poly.pdbx_seq_one_letter_code
_entity_poly.pdbx_strand_id
1 'polypeptide(L)'
;MKRIQKVLPVLMILVLIGVGCVKITQPETSIRVLEPKIELTVKWDPPISINNNTQLANAASAGNGTASNPYIIENYWINASGTGNPGIEILNTDAYFILRYCAVFNSDSPLYAGIRIQGCDNGQILNNTVMNSLYGFYVAGSNNVVANNTAFYNNYDGFFIGGTGSWTNVTHNNASYNGLIIGSGFYFTGQNIHVTNNVAISNTDDGFLVDISQGLVLEKNTAISNNDNGIELFSSSWMNIFRDNILDGNGDSGIFFEPDNGNQYNNFIHNLITSNNQYGIYILSGPPPQGPKNNFFYHNLLWGNSPDHLFDTSQPSDNNTFSENIWGLPDADRDLDGLLNKDEVPSGTDAFDPDTDDDGLPDGWEVDNSLYPTNSADGLADPDLDQVLNLYEYRNGTDPHDPDTDDDSMPDGYEITYSLNPTSDIDNGTDLDGDGLPNLQEFYNGINPRNNDTDADGLTDGEEVRDYETDPSKWDTDDDLLPDRWEVTNFLSPLNHLDAYVDLDVDGLSNIQEYLLNTSIYNYDSDADGYSDGVEVAAGTDPLDEYDFPSPPAPEPESILLELSILIGCTAIAVAIVVYGLLQRSRPMAPPPPSPPKQAPPDPKKPVKD
;
A
#
# COMPACT_ATOMS: atom_id res chain seq x y z
N MET A 1 45.66 9.69 -9.73
CA MET A 1 44.97 10.31 -8.58
C MET A 1 43.71 10.95 -9.12
N LYS A 2 42.61 10.21 -8.97
CA LYS A 2 41.29 10.46 -9.54
C LYS A 2 40.35 10.80 -8.37
N ARG A 3 39.29 11.55 -8.70
CA ARG A 3 38.04 11.79 -7.95
C ARG A 3 38.10 12.81 -6.81
N ILE A 4 36.98 13.53 -6.71
CA ILE A 4 36.53 14.50 -5.70
C ILE A 4 36.91 15.96 -5.99
N GLN A 5 36.07 16.64 -6.79
CA GLN A 5 35.69 18.07 -6.64
C GLN A 5 34.82 18.51 -7.84
N LYS A 6 33.61 17.92 -7.97
CA LYS A 6 32.50 18.48 -8.76
C LYS A 6 31.18 17.89 -8.25
N VAL A 7 30.76 18.33 -7.06
CA VAL A 7 29.37 18.24 -6.59
C VAL A 7 29.14 19.50 -5.76
N LEU A 8 28.51 20.50 -6.39
CA LEU A 8 27.66 21.57 -5.83
C LEU A 8 27.33 22.47 -7.04
N PRO A 9 26.05 22.53 -7.46
CA PRO A 9 25.20 23.55 -6.86
C PRO A 9 23.73 23.09 -6.69
N VAL A 10 23.28 22.97 -5.44
CA VAL A 10 21.87 23.03 -5.05
C VAL A 10 21.83 23.88 -3.79
N LEU A 11 21.77 25.21 -3.95
CA LEU A 11 21.22 26.21 -3.03
C LEU A 11 21.65 27.62 -3.48
N MET A 12 20.72 28.58 -3.35
CA MET A 12 20.79 30.00 -3.72
C MET A 12 20.47 30.32 -5.18
N ILE A 13 19.18 30.54 -5.46
CA ILE A 13 18.60 31.90 -5.60
C ILE A 13 17.11 31.79 -5.22
N LEU A 14 16.84 32.06 -3.96
CA LEU A 14 15.55 32.54 -3.47
C LEU A 14 15.84 34.01 -3.12
N VAL A 15 15.60 34.92 -4.07
CA VAL A 15 15.63 36.35 -3.81
C VAL A 15 14.36 36.95 -4.39
N LEU A 16 13.34 36.97 -3.53
CA LEU A 16 12.45 38.10 -3.25
C LEU A 16 12.06 38.97 -4.45
N ILE A 17 10.85 38.78 -5.01
CA ILE A 17 9.88 39.87 -5.20
C ILE A 17 8.46 39.30 -5.05
N GLY A 18 7.80 39.66 -3.95
CA GLY A 18 6.40 39.36 -3.67
C GLY A 18 5.91 40.16 -2.46
N VAL A 19 5.29 41.31 -2.74
CA VAL A 19 4.35 42.11 -1.91
C VAL A 19 4.86 42.76 -0.61
N GLY A 20 4.70 44.09 -0.48
CA GLY A 20 4.71 44.75 0.83
C GLY A 20 5.12 46.22 0.82
N CYS A 21 4.13 47.11 0.85
CA CYS A 21 4.27 48.55 1.05
C CYS A 21 5.12 48.89 2.29
N VAL A 22 6.27 49.55 2.13
CA VAL A 22 6.94 50.30 3.19
C VAL A 22 7.55 51.59 2.62
N LYS A 23 6.87 52.71 2.88
CA LYS A 23 7.43 54.05 2.78
C LYS A 23 8.34 54.26 3.99
N ILE A 24 9.65 54.42 3.80
CA ILE A 24 10.52 55.05 4.81
C ILE A 24 11.30 56.18 4.15
N THR A 25 11.05 57.37 4.66
CA THR A 25 11.70 58.63 4.35
C THR A 25 12.95 58.87 5.23
N GLN A 26 14.07 59.22 4.58
CA GLN A 26 15.24 60.02 5.04
C GLN A 26 16.28 59.42 6.02
N PRO A 27 17.49 60.03 6.16
CA PRO A 27 18.40 60.58 5.15
C PRO A 27 19.87 60.09 5.31
N GLU A 28 20.72 60.49 4.36
CA GLU A 28 22.15 60.17 4.21
C GLU A 28 23.02 60.36 5.47
N THR A 29 23.88 59.37 5.75
CA THR A 29 25.25 59.60 6.24
C THR A 29 26.20 58.55 5.66
N SER A 30 27.32 59.01 5.14
CA SER A 30 28.28 58.26 4.34
C SER A 30 29.33 57.57 5.20
N ILE A 31 29.52 56.26 4.98
CA ILE A 31 30.72 55.52 5.42
C ILE A 31 31.34 54.91 4.16
N ARG A 32 32.52 55.41 3.76
CA ARG A 32 33.31 54.79 2.67
C ARG A 32 34.08 53.60 3.23
N VAL A 33 33.58 52.40 2.97
CA VAL A 33 34.38 51.16 3.07
C VAL A 33 34.96 50.88 1.68
N LEU A 34 36.28 50.91 1.57
CA LEU A 34 37.00 50.44 0.38
C LEU A 34 37.08 48.92 0.45
N GLU A 35 36.11 48.22 -0.14
CA GLU A 35 36.20 46.77 -0.34
C GLU A 35 36.92 46.46 -1.68
N PRO A 36 37.77 45.42 -1.75
CA PRO A 36 38.30 44.97 -3.01
C PRO A 36 37.14 44.42 -3.84
N LYS A 37 36.83 45.14 -4.92
CA LYS A 37 35.82 44.74 -5.90
C LYS A 37 36.31 43.46 -6.59
N ILE A 38 35.93 42.29 -6.07
CA ILE A 38 36.07 41.03 -6.80
C ILE A 38 35.02 41.10 -7.91
N GLU A 39 35.43 41.60 -9.08
CA GLU A 39 34.61 41.52 -10.28
C GLU A 39 34.61 40.05 -10.74
N LEU A 40 33.67 39.27 -10.20
CA LEU A 40 33.30 37.97 -10.76
C LEU A 40 32.82 38.21 -12.19
N THR A 41 33.70 38.01 -13.16
CA THR A 41 33.33 38.09 -14.58
C THR A 41 32.61 36.79 -14.93
N VAL A 42 31.29 36.85 -15.06
CA VAL A 42 30.50 35.74 -15.58
C VAL A 42 30.97 35.46 -17.01
N LYS A 43 31.42 34.24 -17.27
CA LYS A 43 31.78 33.79 -18.62
C LYS A 43 30.55 33.19 -19.27
N TRP A 44 30.02 33.89 -20.26
CA TRP A 44 28.89 33.43 -21.07
C TRP A 44 29.36 32.51 -22.19
N ASP A 45 28.53 31.53 -22.53
CA ASP A 45 28.68 30.73 -23.72
C ASP A 45 28.17 31.50 -24.96
N PRO A 46 28.74 31.25 -26.15
CA PRO A 46 28.25 31.86 -27.38
C PRO A 46 26.88 31.30 -27.77
N PRO A 47 26.05 32.09 -28.49
CA PRO A 47 24.83 31.58 -29.10
C PRO A 47 25.06 30.37 -30.01
N ILE A 48 24.07 29.49 -30.09
CA ILE A 48 24.11 28.25 -30.87
C ILE A 48 23.16 28.39 -32.06
N SER A 49 23.62 28.09 -33.28
CA SER A 49 22.76 27.99 -34.46
C SER A 49 23.07 26.71 -35.24
N ILE A 50 22.05 25.86 -35.36
CA ILE A 50 22.07 24.56 -36.00
C ILE A 50 20.96 24.55 -37.05
N ASN A 51 21.29 24.29 -38.31
CA ASN A 51 20.36 24.42 -39.44
C ASN A 51 20.10 23.10 -40.19
N ASN A 52 20.68 21.99 -39.73
CA ASN A 52 20.52 20.65 -40.30
C ASN A 52 21.16 19.58 -39.40
N ASN A 53 20.91 18.30 -39.73
CA ASN A 53 21.45 17.13 -39.04
C ASN A 53 22.99 17.12 -38.94
N THR A 54 23.71 17.65 -39.94
CA THR A 54 25.19 17.63 -39.91
C THR A 54 25.72 18.63 -38.88
N GLN A 55 25.11 19.81 -38.81
CA GLN A 55 25.45 20.81 -37.80
C GLN A 55 25.05 20.33 -36.40
N LEU A 56 23.90 19.67 -36.28
CA LEU A 56 23.45 19.07 -35.02
C LEU A 56 24.45 18.03 -34.51
N ALA A 57 24.88 17.10 -35.38
CA ALA A 57 25.86 16.08 -35.05
C ALA A 57 27.20 16.66 -34.58
N ASN A 58 27.63 17.78 -35.18
CA ASN A 58 28.89 18.45 -34.83
C ASN A 58 28.79 19.26 -33.53
N ALA A 59 27.60 19.78 -33.21
CA ALA A 59 27.36 20.58 -32.00
C ALA A 59 27.08 19.73 -30.77
N ALA A 60 26.58 18.50 -30.96
CA ALA A 60 26.21 17.61 -29.87
C ALA A 60 27.41 17.15 -29.04
N SER A 61 27.24 17.10 -27.72
CA SER A 61 28.24 16.58 -26.78
C SER A 61 28.32 15.05 -26.79
N ALA A 62 27.23 14.39 -27.20
CA ALA A 62 27.08 12.94 -27.27
C ALA A 62 25.92 12.58 -28.20
N GLY A 63 25.74 11.28 -28.46
CA GLY A 63 24.65 10.74 -29.27
C GLY A 63 24.99 10.50 -30.73
N ASN A 64 24.08 9.85 -31.45
CA ASN A 64 24.18 9.62 -32.89
C ASN A 64 22.90 10.00 -33.67
N GLY A 65 21.94 10.66 -33.01
CA GLY A 65 20.71 11.16 -33.64
C GLY A 65 19.63 10.12 -33.85
N THR A 66 19.75 8.92 -33.25
CA THR A 66 18.71 7.87 -33.30
C THR A 66 17.82 7.91 -32.06
N ALA A 67 16.62 7.33 -32.13
CA ALA A 67 15.69 7.28 -31.00
C ALA A 67 16.32 6.68 -29.72
N SER A 68 17.12 5.62 -29.87
CA SER A 68 17.83 4.97 -28.75
C SER A 68 19.06 5.74 -28.26
N ASN A 69 19.57 6.70 -29.04
CA ASN A 69 20.80 7.43 -28.73
C ASN A 69 20.75 8.84 -29.37
N PRO A 70 19.87 9.72 -28.87
CA PRO A 70 19.66 11.06 -29.42
C PRO A 70 20.90 11.94 -29.26
N TYR A 71 21.05 12.93 -30.15
CA TYR A 71 22.07 13.97 -29.98
C TYR A 71 21.82 14.80 -28.72
N ILE A 72 22.85 15.10 -27.94
CA ILE A 72 22.71 15.84 -26.67
C ILE A 72 23.30 17.24 -26.79
N ILE A 73 22.51 18.26 -26.47
CA ILE A 73 22.92 19.66 -26.28
C ILE A 73 22.54 20.03 -24.85
N GLU A 74 23.53 20.34 -24.00
CA GLU A 74 23.25 20.57 -22.59
C GLU A 74 24.21 21.54 -21.89
N ASN A 75 23.75 22.12 -20.78
CA ASN A 75 24.53 22.94 -19.85
C ASN A 75 25.13 24.23 -20.45
N TYR A 76 24.39 24.89 -21.35
CA TYR A 76 24.81 26.18 -21.92
C TYR A 76 24.24 27.36 -21.15
N TRP A 77 25.08 28.36 -20.87
CA TRP A 77 24.67 29.61 -20.21
C TRP A 77 24.92 30.82 -21.12
N ILE A 78 23.89 31.26 -21.83
CA ILE A 78 24.01 32.18 -22.97
C ILE A 78 23.34 33.52 -22.66
N ASN A 79 24.08 34.60 -22.86
CA ASN A 79 23.52 35.96 -22.93
C ASN A 79 23.56 36.43 -24.39
N ALA A 80 22.38 36.56 -25.00
CA ALA A 80 22.21 36.87 -26.42
C ALA A 80 22.06 38.38 -26.71
N SER A 81 22.28 39.24 -25.70
CA SER A 81 22.06 40.68 -25.85
C SER A 81 22.93 41.29 -26.96
N GLY A 82 22.29 42.08 -27.83
CA GLY A 82 22.95 42.75 -28.95
C GLY A 82 23.51 41.83 -30.03
N THR A 83 23.26 40.51 -29.98
CA THR A 83 23.78 39.55 -30.98
C THR A 83 22.96 39.54 -32.27
N GLY A 84 21.69 39.95 -32.20
CA GLY A 84 20.76 39.89 -33.32
C GLY A 84 20.27 38.49 -33.68
N ASN A 85 20.65 37.44 -32.93
CA ASN A 85 20.29 36.04 -33.17
C ASN A 85 19.53 35.45 -31.97
N PRO A 86 18.80 34.32 -32.15
CA PRO A 86 18.33 33.53 -31.01
C PRO A 86 19.50 33.10 -30.13
N GLY A 87 19.24 32.84 -28.83
CA GLY A 87 20.26 32.28 -27.95
C GLY A 87 20.64 30.85 -28.36
N ILE A 88 19.62 30.00 -28.57
CA ILE A 88 19.78 28.67 -29.15
C ILE A 88 18.78 28.52 -30.29
N GLU A 89 19.27 28.14 -31.45
CA GLU A 89 18.47 27.89 -32.64
C GLU A 89 18.79 26.50 -33.22
N ILE A 90 17.75 25.69 -33.40
CA ILE A 90 17.83 24.38 -34.07
C ILE A 90 16.74 24.37 -35.14
N LEU A 91 17.15 24.21 -36.39
CA LEU A 91 16.29 24.26 -37.57
C LEU A 91 16.47 23.02 -38.44
N ASN A 92 15.39 22.61 -39.10
CA ASN A 92 15.37 21.67 -40.22
C ASN A 92 16.11 20.34 -39.93
N THR A 93 15.72 19.66 -38.84
CA THR A 93 16.28 18.36 -38.46
C THR A 93 15.17 17.36 -38.15
N ASP A 94 15.30 16.14 -38.65
CA ASP A 94 14.47 14.99 -38.29
C ASP A 94 15.19 14.04 -37.32
N ALA A 95 16.48 14.29 -37.05
CA ALA A 95 17.27 13.50 -36.11
C ALA A 95 16.80 13.71 -34.67
N TYR A 96 16.84 12.65 -33.87
CA TYR A 96 16.46 12.70 -32.46
C TYR A 96 17.49 13.51 -31.66
N PHE A 97 17.03 14.46 -30.84
CA PHE A 97 17.91 15.25 -29.98
C PHE A 97 17.27 15.57 -28.62
N ILE A 98 18.14 15.87 -27.65
CA ILE A 98 17.79 16.37 -26.32
C ILE A 98 18.50 17.70 -26.13
N LEU A 99 17.73 18.76 -25.90
CA LEU A 99 18.18 20.08 -25.47
C LEU A 99 17.81 20.26 -23.99
N ARG A 100 18.80 20.31 -23.09
CA ARG A 100 18.50 20.38 -21.65
C ARG A 100 19.45 21.19 -20.78
N TYR A 101 18.94 21.69 -19.66
CA TYR A 101 19.73 22.44 -18.68
C TYR A 101 20.45 23.65 -19.27
N CYS A 102 19.86 24.27 -20.30
CA CYS A 102 20.37 25.49 -20.89
C CYS A 102 19.63 26.70 -20.32
N ALA A 103 20.34 27.81 -20.12
CA ALA A 103 19.78 29.07 -19.65
C ALA A 103 20.12 30.19 -20.63
N VAL A 104 19.10 30.83 -21.21
CA VAL A 104 19.21 31.89 -22.23
C VAL A 104 18.64 33.20 -21.69
N PHE A 105 19.39 34.28 -21.88
CA PHE A 105 19.07 35.62 -21.36
C PHE A 105 19.15 36.65 -22.48
N ASN A 106 18.27 37.65 -22.44
CA ASN A 106 18.36 38.88 -23.23
C ASN A 106 18.45 38.64 -24.74
N SER A 107 17.62 37.75 -25.29
CA SER A 107 17.52 37.57 -26.74
C SER A 107 16.73 38.73 -27.34
N ASP A 108 17.41 39.87 -27.50
CA ASP A 108 16.80 41.18 -27.84
C ASP A 108 16.48 41.34 -29.34
N SER A 109 16.62 40.28 -30.15
CA SER A 109 16.40 40.38 -31.59
C SER A 109 14.90 40.43 -31.90
N PRO A 110 14.41 41.41 -32.68
CA PRO A 110 12.98 41.61 -32.97
C PRO A 110 12.34 40.49 -33.81
N LEU A 111 13.09 39.45 -34.19
CA LEU A 111 12.63 38.34 -35.03
C LEU A 111 12.70 36.97 -34.35
N TYR A 112 13.23 36.87 -33.12
CA TYR A 112 13.73 35.58 -32.61
C TYR A 112 13.39 35.31 -31.14
N ALA A 113 13.18 34.02 -30.81
CA ALA A 113 13.01 33.53 -29.45
C ALA A 113 14.34 33.40 -28.69
N GLY A 114 14.30 33.19 -27.38
CA GLY A 114 15.49 32.75 -26.64
C GLY A 114 15.92 31.36 -27.09
N ILE A 115 14.99 30.41 -27.11
CA ILE A 115 15.18 29.08 -27.70
C ILE A 115 14.20 28.90 -28.86
N ARG A 116 14.74 28.67 -30.06
CA ARG A 116 13.96 28.47 -31.29
C ARG A 116 14.23 27.09 -31.88
N ILE A 117 13.18 26.29 -31.97
CA ILE A 117 13.15 24.97 -32.60
C ILE A 117 12.15 25.05 -33.76
N GLN A 118 12.61 25.02 -35.01
CA GLN A 118 11.70 25.20 -36.15
C GLN A 118 11.96 24.24 -37.30
N GLY A 119 10.90 23.63 -37.84
CA GLY A 119 11.00 22.58 -38.84
C GLY A 119 11.76 21.36 -38.31
N CYS A 120 11.63 21.09 -37.01
CA CYS A 120 12.32 20.00 -36.35
C CYS A 120 11.34 18.95 -35.84
N ASP A 121 11.71 17.68 -36.00
CA ASP A 121 10.96 16.56 -35.46
C ASP A 121 11.79 15.78 -34.43
N ASN A 122 11.12 15.09 -33.51
CA ASN A 122 11.73 14.18 -32.53
C ASN A 122 12.67 14.85 -31.50
N GLY A 123 12.48 16.15 -31.22
CA GLY A 123 13.24 16.89 -30.22
C GLY A 123 12.66 16.75 -28.82
N GLN A 124 13.52 16.62 -27.81
CA GLN A 124 13.16 16.75 -26.40
C GLN A 124 13.79 18.02 -25.82
N ILE A 125 12.96 19.00 -25.48
CA ILE A 125 13.35 20.29 -24.90
C ILE A 125 13.01 20.24 -23.41
N LEU A 126 14.01 20.00 -22.56
CA LEU A 126 13.82 19.62 -21.17
C LEU A 126 14.58 20.51 -20.19
N ASN A 127 13.94 21.01 -19.13
CA ASN A 127 14.66 21.70 -18.03
C ASN A 127 15.50 22.92 -18.49
N ASN A 128 14.99 23.70 -19.43
CA ASN A 128 15.66 24.92 -19.89
C ASN A 128 14.99 26.16 -19.31
N THR A 129 15.76 27.24 -19.22
CA THR A 129 15.27 28.54 -18.73
C THR A 129 15.50 29.61 -19.78
N VAL A 130 14.46 30.39 -20.09
CA VAL A 130 14.57 31.56 -20.95
C VAL A 130 13.98 32.78 -20.26
N MET A 131 14.75 33.88 -20.25
CA MET A 131 14.25 35.15 -19.71
C MET A 131 14.67 36.37 -20.51
N ASN A 132 13.91 37.45 -20.34
CA ASN A 132 14.14 38.76 -20.97
C ASN A 132 14.35 38.65 -22.49
N SER A 133 13.70 37.70 -23.15
CA SER A 133 13.79 37.50 -24.60
C SER A 133 12.52 38.01 -25.27
N LEU A 134 12.51 38.07 -26.61
CA LEU A 134 11.27 38.42 -27.32
C LEU A 134 10.20 37.35 -27.05
N TYR A 135 10.39 36.14 -27.58
CA TYR A 135 9.66 34.94 -27.13
C TYR A 135 10.55 34.13 -26.20
N GLY A 136 9.98 33.41 -25.24
CA GLY A 136 10.74 32.46 -24.43
C GLY A 136 11.19 31.27 -25.29
N PHE A 137 10.23 30.41 -25.60
CA PHE A 137 10.39 29.24 -26.45
C PHE A 137 9.55 29.37 -27.70
N TYR A 138 10.13 29.11 -28.86
CA TYR A 138 9.41 28.99 -30.11
C TYR A 138 9.64 27.60 -30.67
N VAL A 139 8.65 26.72 -30.55
CA VAL A 139 8.73 25.31 -30.97
C VAL A 139 7.71 25.06 -32.08
N ALA A 140 8.20 25.08 -33.31
CA ALA A 140 7.42 24.87 -34.51
C ALA A 140 7.87 23.61 -35.27
N GLY A 141 7.16 22.49 -35.13
CA GLY A 141 7.55 21.20 -35.71
C GLY A 141 6.69 20.06 -35.19
N SER A 142 7.00 18.81 -35.54
CA SER A 142 6.17 17.64 -35.19
C SER A 142 6.85 16.73 -34.18
N ASN A 143 6.10 15.92 -33.44
CA ASN A 143 6.66 14.87 -32.56
C ASN A 143 7.71 15.36 -31.55
N ASN A 144 7.55 16.59 -31.04
CA ASN A 144 8.46 17.16 -30.05
C ASN A 144 7.90 16.99 -28.64
N VAL A 145 8.79 16.94 -27.65
CA VAL A 145 8.46 16.99 -26.23
C VAL A 145 9.04 18.27 -25.64
N VAL A 146 8.19 19.08 -25.03
CA VAL A 146 8.57 20.31 -24.32
C VAL A 146 8.18 20.12 -22.86
N ALA A 147 9.16 19.89 -21.98
CA ALA A 147 8.85 19.59 -20.58
C ALA A 147 9.76 20.23 -19.55
N ASN A 148 9.19 20.60 -18.40
CA ASN A 148 9.93 21.16 -17.25
C ASN A 148 10.74 22.43 -17.59
N ASN A 149 10.32 23.20 -18.59
CA ASN A 149 10.99 24.44 -18.96
C ASN A 149 10.38 25.64 -18.24
N THR A 150 11.14 26.72 -18.11
CA THR A 150 10.70 27.97 -17.49
C THR A 150 10.93 29.14 -18.43
N ALA A 151 9.86 29.89 -18.73
CA ALA A 151 9.90 31.12 -19.49
C ALA A 151 9.38 32.28 -18.62
N PHE A 152 10.17 33.33 -18.44
CA PHE A 152 9.72 34.48 -17.65
C PHE A 152 10.28 35.84 -18.08
N TYR A 153 9.51 36.91 -17.86
CA TYR A 153 9.84 38.27 -18.29
C TYR A 153 10.16 38.40 -19.78
N ASN A 154 9.58 37.55 -20.62
CA ASN A 154 9.70 37.69 -22.07
C ASN A 154 8.71 38.75 -22.58
N ASN A 155 9.05 39.42 -23.68
CA ASN A 155 8.25 40.53 -24.21
C ASN A 155 6.97 40.07 -24.93
N TYR A 156 6.99 38.85 -25.45
CA TYR A 156 5.90 38.15 -26.12
C TYR A 156 5.62 36.84 -25.36
N ASP A 157 5.13 35.81 -26.05
CA ASP A 157 4.73 34.57 -25.41
C ASP A 157 5.88 33.90 -24.65
N GLY A 158 5.55 33.31 -23.51
CA GLY A 158 6.47 32.42 -22.80
C GLY A 158 6.81 31.21 -23.67
N PHE A 159 5.77 30.59 -24.24
CA PHE A 159 5.89 29.44 -25.13
C PHE A 159 4.99 29.61 -26.34
N PHE A 160 5.57 29.68 -27.53
CA PHE A 160 4.87 29.50 -28.79
C PHE A 160 5.05 28.06 -29.26
N ILE A 161 3.96 27.30 -29.38
CA ILE A 161 3.97 25.89 -29.78
C ILE A 161 3.07 25.70 -31.00
N GLY A 162 3.60 25.16 -32.10
CA GLY A 162 2.76 24.83 -33.25
C GLY A 162 3.45 24.38 -34.54
N GLY A 163 2.87 24.71 -35.70
CA GLY A 163 3.48 24.48 -37.02
C GLY A 163 2.91 23.28 -37.81
N THR A 164 3.62 22.87 -38.87
CA THR A 164 3.15 21.82 -39.79
C THR A 164 3.40 20.42 -39.22
N GLY A 165 2.33 19.62 -39.06
CA GLY A 165 2.38 18.19 -38.68
C GLY A 165 2.24 17.89 -37.19
N SER A 166 1.77 18.85 -36.39
CA SER A 166 1.79 18.84 -34.93
C SER A 166 1.23 17.57 -34.26
N TRP A 167 2.06 17.06 -33.35
CA TRP A 167 1.90 15.94 -32.41
C TRP A 167 2.90 16.21 -31.29
N THR A 168 2.73 17.34 -30.59
CA THR A 168 3.72 17.85 -29.61
C THR A 168 3.16 17.69 -28.21
N ASN A 169 3.97 17.11 -27.32
CA ASN A 169 3.63 16.97 -25.91
C ASN A 169 4.27 18.12 -25.12
N VAL A 170 3.45 18.90 -24.43
CA VAL A 170 3.86 20.06 -23.63
C VAL A 170 3.46 19.80 -22.20
N THR A 171 4.42 19.58 -21.31
CA THR A 171 4.09 19.15 -19.94
C THR A 171 4.98 19.73 -18.84
N HIS A 172 4.39 20.10 -17.70
CA HIS A 172 5.14 20.62 -16.54
C HIS A 172 5.99 21.87 -16.83
N ASN A 173 5.61 22.70 -17.82
CA ASN A 173 6.31 23.95 -18.09
C ASN A 173 5.71 25.10 -17.28
N ASN A 174 6.53 26.09 -16.96
CA ASN A 174 6.11 27.30 -16.24
C ASN A 174 6.34 28.56 -17.09
N ALA A 175 5.27 29.29 -17.38
CA ALA A 175 5.28 30.58 -18.03
C ALA A 175 4.83 31.66 -17.04
N SER A 176 5.74 32.53 -16.58
CA SER A 176 5.41 33.58 -15.61
C SER A 176 5.84 34.97 -16.06
N TYR A 177 4.99 35.98 -15.88
CA TYR A 177 5.34 37.38 -16.18
C TYR A 177 5.81 37.64 -17.61
N ASN A 178 5.34 36.85 -18.58
CA ASN A 178 5.62 37.07 -20.00
C ASN A 178 4.61 38.06 -20.62
N GLY A 179 4.83 38.42 -21.89
CA GLY A 179 3.95 39.29 -22.66
C GLY A 179 4.18 40.79 -22.51
N LEU A 180 5.30 41.24 -21.93
CA LEU A 180 5.52 42.65 -21.52
C LEU A 180 5.20 43.73 -22.59
N ILE A 181 5.14 43.34 -23.87
CA ILE A 181 4.63 44.16 -24.97
C ILE A 181 3.28 43.63 -25.47
N ILE A 182 3.19 42.35 -25.84
CA ILE A 182 1.98 41.65 -26.33
C ILE A 182 2.24 40.14 -26.32
N GLY A 183 1.35 39.31 -25.75
CA GLY A 183 1.49 37.85 -25.79
C GLY A 183 1.20 37.15 -24.46
N SER A 184 0.90 35.87 -24.55
CA SER A 184 0.32 35.05 -23.48
C SER A 184 1.38 34.22 -22.74
N GLY A 185 0.99 33.49 -21.70
CA GLY A 185 1.87 32.48 -21.10
C GLY A 185 2.26 31.42 -22.14
N PHE A 186 1.25 30.84 -22.78
CA PHE A 186 1.38 29.86 -23.85
C PHE A 186 0.49 30.24 -25.04
N TYR A 187 1.03 30.08 -26.24
CA TYR A 187 0.33 30.24 -27.51
C TYR A 187 0.38 28.90 -28.25
N PHE A 188 -0.79 28.37 -28.62
CA PHE A 188 -0.93 27.10 -29.35
C PHE A 188 -1.55 27.30 -30.72
N THR A 189 -0.93 26.69 -31.75
CA THR A 189 -1.49 26.62 -33.09
C THR A 189 -1.16 25.32 -33.81
N GLY A 190 -2.09 24.74 -34.58
CA GLY A 190 -1.86 23.50 -35.33
C GLY A 190 -2.75 22.35 -34.88
N GLN A 191 -2.26 21.11 -34.91
CA GLN A 191 -3.09 19.90 -34.71
C GLN A 191 -2.56 19.00 -33.58
N ASN A 192 -3.40 18.23 -32.91
CA ASN A 192 -3.04 17.14 -31.98
C ASN A 192 -1.91 17.50 -30.97
N ILE A 193 -1.97 18.69 -30.37
CA ILE A 193 -1.03 19.09 -29.32
C ILE A 193 -1.60 18.63 -27.97
N HIS A 194 -0.80 17.95 -27.16
CA HIS A 194 -1.21 17.47 -25.84
C HIS A 194 -0.50 18.32 -24.77
N VAL A 195 -1.28 19.03 -23.98
CA VAL A 195 -0.83 20.03 -23.01
C VAL A 195 -1.28 19.62 -21.62
N THR A 196 -0.36 19.19 -20.77
CA THR A 196 -0.69 18.66 -19.44
C THR A 196 0.16 19.23 -18.31
N ASN A 197 -0.45 19.57 -17.16
CA ASN A 197 0.27 20.02 -15.96
C ASN A 197 1.16 21.25 -16.17
N ASN A 198 0.82 22.17 -17.07
CA ASN A 198 1.56 23.41 -17.27
C ASN A 198 0.99 24.55 -16.43
N VAL A 199 1.83 25.50 -16.05
CA VAL A 199 1.46 26.65 -15.22
C VAL A 199 1.70 27.95 -15.98
N ALA A 200 0.66 28.76 -16.14
CA ALA A 200 0.69 30.10 -16.70
C ALA A 200 0.25 31.10 -15.62
N ILE A 201 1.20 31.89 -15.09
CA ILE A 201 0.93 32.77 -13.95
C ILE A 201 1.39 34.20 -14.18
N SER A 202 0.50 35.16 -13.89
CA SER A 202 0.83 36.59 -13.94
C SER A 202 1.43 37.05 -15.27
N ASN A 203 1.03 36.43 -16.39
CA ASN A 203 1.36 36.93 -17.71
C ASN A 203 0.50 38.18 -18.01
N THR A 204 0.99 39.05 -18.88
CA THR A 204 0.37 40.37 -19.11
C THR A 204 -0.82 40.35 -20.04
N ASP A 205 -1.14 39.17 -20.59
CA ASP A 205 -2.24 38.87 -21.51
C ASP A 205 -2.89 37.57 -20.99
N ASP A 206 -3.31 36.64 -21.85
CA ASP A 206 -3.86 35.36 -21.41
C ASP A 206 -2.86 34.39 -20.76
N GLY A 207 -3.40 33.43 -19.99
CA GLY A 207 -2.66 32.25 -19.57
C GLY A 207 -2.35 31.32 -20.76
N PHE A 208 -3.40 30.87 -21.45
CA PHE A 208 -3.32 30.00 -22.61
C PHE A 208 -4.14 30.55 -23.78
N LEU A 209 -3.48 30.92 -24.87
CA LEU A 209 -4.10 31.34 -26.12
C LEU A 209 -4.10 30.19 -27.14
N VAL A 210 -5.27 29.85 -27.66
CA VAL A 210 -5.48 28.74 -28.59
C VAL A 210 -6.00 29.26 -29.93
N ASP A 211 -5.14 29.23 -30.95
CA ASP A 211 -5.38 29.85 -32.25
C ASP A 211 -5.26 28.85 -33.41
N ILE A 212 -6.30 28.74 -34.25
CA ILE A 212 -6.36 27.82 -35.41
C ILE A 212 -5.93 26.39 -34.98
N SER A 213 -6.44 25.91 -33.85
CA SER A 213 -6.04 24.61 -33.28
C SER A 213 -7.08 23.53 -33.51
N GLN A 214 -6.63 22.31 -33.82
CA GLN A 214 -7.47 21.13 -34.02
C GLN A 214 -7.04 19.97 -33.14
N GLY A 215 -7.96 19.38 -32.37
CA GLY A 215 -7.64 18.20 -31.57
C GLY A 215 -6.59 18.45 -30.48
N LEU A 216 -6.42 19.71 -30.05
CA LEU A 216 -5.67 20.06 -28.85
C LEU A 216 -6.34 19.39 -27.64
N VAL A 217 -5.55 18.79 -26.77
CA VAL A 217 -5.99 18.36 -25.44
C VAL A 217 -5.24 19.20 -24.43
N LEU A 218 -5.96 20.05 -23.68
CA LEU A 218 -5.43 20.90 -22.63
C LEU A 218 -6.04 20.41 -21.30
N GLU A 219 -5.26 19.63 -20.57
CA GLU A 219 -5.70 18.88 -19.39
C GLU A 219 -4.87 19.20 -18.14
N LYS A 220 -5.51 19.41 -16.98
CA LYS A 220 -4.81 19.60 -15.69
C LYS A 220 -3.81 20.76 -15.68
N ASN A 221 -4.07 21.81 -16.46
CA ASN A 221 -3.23 22.99 -16.51
C ASN A 221 -3.77 24.09 -15.58
N THR A 222 -2.88 25.02 -15.21
CA THR A 222 -3.19 26.07 -14.25
C THR A 222 -2.92 27.44 -14.86
N ALA A 223 -3.95 28.27 -15.02
CA ALA A 223 -3.85 29.67 -15.40
C ALA A 223 -4.30 30.56 -14.23
N ILE A 224 -3.37 31.26 -13.59
CA ILE A 224 -3.65 32.06 -12.39
C ILE A 224 -3.18 33.50 -12.54
N SER A 225 -4.05 34.45 -12.18
CA SER A 225 -3.71 35.87 -12.08
C SER A 225 -3.06 36.45 -13.34
N ASN A 226 -3.39 35.92 -14.52
CA ASN A 226 -3.02 36.55 -15.79
C ASN A 226 -3.87 37.81 -15.98
N ASN A 227 -3.35 38.81 -16.70
CA ASN A 227 -4.04 40.11 -16.79
C ASN A 227 -5.33 40.06 -17.60
N ASP A 228 -5.41 39.16 -18.59
CA ASP A 228 -6.58 39.01 -19.45
C ASP A 228 -7.25 37.67 -19.10
N ASN A 229 -7.36 36.70 -20.01
CA ASN A 229 -8.13 35.48 -19.75
C ASN A 229 -7.30 34.33 -19.20
N GLY A 230 -7.96 33.36 -18.56
CA GLY A 230 -7.33 32.08 -18.24
C GLY A 230 -7.01 31.30 -19.53
N ILE A 231 -8.04 31.09 -20.35
CA ILE A 231 -7.97 30.48 -21.67
C ILE A 231 -8.71 31.39 -22.67
N GLU A 232 -8.07 31.69 -23.80
CA GLU A 232 -8.70 32.36 -24.94
C GLU A 232 -8.70 31.46 -26.19
N LEU A 233 -9.82 31.41 -26.91
CA LEU A 233 -9.97 30.71 -28.19
C LEU A 233 -10.10 31.70 -29.35
N PHE A 234 -9.22 31.54 -30.34
CA PHE A 234 -9.09 32.38 -31.53
C PHE A 234 -9.14 31.60 -32.86
N SER A 235 -9.61 32.30 -33.91
CA SER A 235 -9.59 31.95 -35.33
C SER A 235 -9.76 30.49 -35.71
N SER A 236 -10.93 29.91 -35.44
CA SER A 236 -11.28 28.56 -35.93
C SER A 236 -10.64 27.38 -35.23
N SER A 237 -10.61 27.45 -33.90
CA SER A 237 -10.21 26.33 -33.06
C SER A 237 -11.34 25.30 -32.93
N TRP A 238 -11.10 24.05 -33.36
CA TRP A 238 -12.14 23.03 -33.49
C TRP A 238 -11.77 21.66 -32.94
N MET A 239 -12.75 20.96 -32.37
CA MET A 239 -12.56 19.60 -31.80
C MET A 239 -11.47 19.53 -30.73
N ASN A 240 -11.28 20.60 -29.95
CA ASN A 240 -10.33 20.61 -28.84
C ASN A 240 -11.02 20.18 -27.54
N ILE A 241 -10.24 19.64 -26.60
CA ILE A 241 -10.69 19.19 -25.29
C ILE A 241 -9.93 19.99 -24.22
N PHE A 242 -10.69 20.61 -23.32
CA PHE A 242 -10.20 21.37 -22.18
C PHE A 242 -10.78 20.70 -20.93
N ARG A 243 -9.95 19.99 -20.18
CA ARG A 243 -10.43 19.26 -18.99
C ARG A 243 -9.59 19.49 -17.74
N ASP A 244 -10.24 19.50 -16.58
CA ASP A 244 -9.57 19.53 -15.28
C ASP A 244 -8.63 20.74 -15.10
N ASN A 245 -8.87 21.85 -15.82
CA ASN A 245 -8.00 23.02 -15.74
C ASN A 245 -8.45 23.96 -14.62
N ILE A 246 -7.47 24.62 -13.99
CA ILE A 246 -7.68 25.63 -12.95
C ILE A 246 -7.47 27.02 -13.56
N LEU A 247 -8.54 27.81 -13.64
CA LEU A 247 -8.59 29.14 -14.23
C LEU A 247 -9.02 30.15 -13.16
N ASP A 248 -8.07 30.60 -12.35
CA ASP A 248 -8.34 31.36 -11.12
C ASP A 248 -7.77 32.78 -11.12
N GLY A 249 -8.60 33.75 -10.75
CA GLY A 249 -8.14 35.11 -10.47
C GLY A 249 -7.63 35.87 -11.70
N ASN A 250 -7.99 35.47 -12.92
CA ASN A 250 -7.54 36.15 -14.13
C ASN A 250 -8.28 37.49 -14.31
N GLY A 251 -7.61 38.43 -14.96
CA GLY A 251 -7.98 39.83 -14.97
C GLY A 251 -9.16 40.18 -15.88
N ASP A 252 -9.54 39.27 -16.78
CA ASP A 252 -10.79 39.26 -17.53
C ASP A 252 -11.59 37.98 -17.25
N SER A 253 -11.77 37.08 -18.23
CA SER A 253 -12.62 35.90 -18.08
C SER A 253 -11.81 34.62 -17.81
N GLY A 254 -12.43 33.62 -17.19
CA GLY A 254 -11.79 32.30 -17.07
C GLY A 254 -11.57 31.68 -18.45
N ILE A 255 -12.65 31.59 -19.23
CA ILE A 255 -12.64 31.15 -20.63
C ILE A 255 -13.26 32.24 -21.49
N PHE A 256 -12.58 32.62 -22.57
CA PHE A 256 -13.07 33.59 -23.54
C PHE A 256 -13.05 33.03 -24.97
N PHE A 257 -14.11 33.34 -25.71
CA PHE A 257 -14.20 33.09 -27.15
C PHE A 257 -14.33 34.42 -27.89
N GLU A 258 -13.42 34.64 -28.82
CA GLU A 258 -13.52 35.76 -29.75
C GLU A 258 -14.66 35.57 -30.76
N PRO A 259 -15.22 36.67 -31.32
CA PRO A 259 -16.34 36.66 -32.25
C PRO A 259 -15.90 36.21 -33.64
N ASP A 260 -15.68 34.91 -33.77
CA ASP A 260 -15.35 34.25 -35.02
C ASP A 260 -16.36 33.17 -35.42
N ASN A 261 -16.18 32.67 -36.65
CA ASN A 261 -17.06 31.67 -37.25
C ASN A 261 -16.58 30.23 -37.07
N GLY A 262 -15.39 30.01 -36.52
CA GLY A 262 -14.72 28.72 -36.60
C GLY A 262 -14.54 28.02 -35.27
N ASN A 263 -14.72 28.70 -34.15
CA ASN A 263 -14.60 28.10 -32.82
C ASN A 263 -15.77 27.16 -32.55
N GLN A 264 -15.56 25.85 -32.81
CA GLN A 264 -16.66 24.88 -32.84
C GLN A 264 -16.28 23.49 -32.37
N TYR A 265 -17.24 22.77 -31.79
CA TYR A 265 -17.05 21.40 -31.33
C TYR A 265 -15.95 21.25 -30.28
N ASN A 266 -15.69 22.31 -29.50
CA ASN A 266 -14.77 22.24 -28.37
C ASN A 266 -15.50 21.77 -27.11
N ASN A 267 -14.84 20.93 -26.32
CA ASN A 267 -15.39 20.37 -25.10
C ASN A 267 -14.64 20.92 -23.88
N PHE A 268 -15.37 21.51 -22.95
CA PHE A 268 -14.88 22.02 -21.67
C PHE A 268 -15.50 21.19 -20.55
N ILE A 269 -14.69 20.39 -19.88
CA ILE A 269 -15.14 19.36 -18.95
C ILE A 269 -14.44 19.56 -17.60
N HIS A 270 -15.14 19.54 -16.47
CA HIS A 270 -14.49 19.53 -15.14
C HIS A 270 -13.49 20.67 -14.87
N ASN A 271 -13.62 21.82 -15.53
CA ASN A 271 -12.71 22.95 -15.28
C ASN A 271 -13.14 23.73 -14.03
N LEU A 272 -12.18 24.09 -13.19
CA LEU A 272 -12.35 24.99 -12.05
C LEU A 272 -12.12 26.43 -12.50
N ILE A 273 -13.19 27.24 -12.51
CA ILE A 273 -13.17 28.58 -13.08
C ILE A 273 -13.59 29.59 -12.01
N THR A 274 -12.60 30.21 -11.37
CA THR A 274 -12.86 30.97 -10.13
C THR A 274 -12.29 32.37 -10.12
N SER A 275 -12.95 33.26 -9.38
CA SER A 275 -12.39 34.57 -9.01
C SER A 275 -11.94 35.47 -10.17
N ASN A 276 -12.41 35.23 -11.40
CA ASN A 276 -12.03 36.04 -12.56
C ASN A 276 -12.78 37.37 -12.55
N ASN A 277 -12.13 38.45 -12.98
CA ASN A 277 -12.63 39.83 -12.85
C ASN A 277 -13.71 40.21 -13.87
N GLN A 278 -14.05 39.31 -14.80
CA GLN A 278 -15.23 39.38 -15.66
C GLN A 278 -16.07 38.09 -15.52
N TYR A 279 -16.17 37.29 -16.57
CA TYR A 279 -17.04 36.12 -16.57
C TYR A 279 -16.26 34.84 -16.28
N GLY A 280 -16.93 33.82 -15.75
CA GLY A 280 -16.34 32.48 -15.77
C GLY A 280 -16.14 32.02 -17.22
N ILE A 281 -17.23 32.02 -17.99
CA ILE A 281 -17.23 31.76 -19.43
C ILE A 281 -17.82 32.96 -20.16
N TYR A 282 -17.10 33.48 -21.15
CA TYR A 282 -17.58 34.53 -22.05
C TYR A 282 -17.52 34.06 -23.50
N ILE A 283 -18.69 33.91 -24.12
CA ILE A 283 -18.84 33.64 -25.55
C ILE A 283 -19.31 34.91 -26.27
N LEU A 284 -18.39 35.55 -26.99
CA LEU A 284 -18.71 36.70 -27.83
C LEU A 284 -19.01 36.24 -29.27
N SER A 285 -20.14 36.68 -29.82
CA SER A 285 -20.54 36.40 -31.20
C SER A 285 -20.58 37.68 -32.03
N GLY A 286 -20.15 37.56 -33.28
CA GLY A 286 -20.20 38.65 -34.25
C GLY A 286 -21.61 38.89 -34.81
N PRO A 287 -21.80 39.89 -35.68
CA PRO A 287 -23.07 40.08 -36.38
C PRO A 287 -23.40 38.85 -37.25
N PRO A 288 -24.68 38.42 -37.33
CA PRO A 288 -25.09 37.22 -38.05
C PRO A 288 -24.51 37.11 -39.48
N PRO A 289 -24.11 35.92 -39.94
CA PRO A 289 -24.31 34.60 -39.34
C PRO A 289 -23.15 34.12 -38.42
N GLN A 290 -22.52 35.01 -37.65
CA GLN A 290 -21.19 34.77 -37.09
C GLN A 290 -21.15 34.57 -35.57
N GLY A 291 -20.69 33.40 -35.12
CA GLY A 291 -20.46 33.11 -33.70
C GLY A 291 -19.87 31.71 -33.45
N PRO A 292 -19.18 31.51 -32.31
CA PRO A 292 -18.79 30.20 -31.82
C PRO A 292 -20.00 29.27 -31.70
N LYS A 293 -19.90 28.03 -32.16
CA LYS A 293 -21.06 27.11 -32.24
C LYS A 293 -20.73 25.66 -31.94
N ASN A 294 -21.71 24.92 -31.43
CA ASN A 294 -21.61 23.51 -31.06
C ASN A 294 -20.50 23.21 -30.03
N ASN A 295 -20.19 24.17 -29.16
CA ASN A 295 -19.26 23.93 -28.05
C ASN A 295 -20.03 23.34 -26.86
N PHE A 296 -19.40 22.43 -26.12
CA PHE A 296 -20.00 21.71 -25.00
C PHE A 296 -19.27 22.05 -23.71
N PHE A 297 -20.02 22.47 -22.70
CA PHE A 297 -19.54 22.78 -21.36
C PHE A 297 -20.24 21.85 -20.37
N TYR A 298 -19.47 21.01 -19.69
CA TYR A 298 -19.95 19.95 -18.83
C TYR A 298 -19.20 19.92 -17.50
N HIS A 299 -19.91 19.86 -16.38
CA HIS A 299 -19.35 19.70 -15.03
C HIS A 299 -18.25 20.70 -14.68
N ASN A 300 -18.26 21.90 -15.29
CA ASN A 300 -17.35 22.96 -14.89
C ASN A 300 -17.89 23.59 -13.60
N LEU A 301 -16.98 23.92 -12.68
CA LEU A 301 -17.30 24.64 -11.46
C LEU A 301 -16.96 26.12 -11.63
N LEU A 302 -17.98 26.98 -11.54
CA LEU A 302 -17.82 28.42 -11.72
C LEU A 302 -18.25 29.17 -10.45
N TRP A 303 -17.29 29.84 -9.81
CA TRP A 303 -17.52 30.56 -8.55
C TRP A 303 -16.70 31.85 -8.45
N GLY A 304 -17.23 32.88 -7.78
CA GLY A 304 -16.47 34.10 -7.50
C GLY A 304 -16.12 34.98 -8.70
N ASN A 305 -16.53 34.60 -9.92
CA ASN A 305 -16.38 35.43 -11.12
C ASN A 305 -17.34 36.63 -11.07
N SER A 306 -16.89 37.82 -11.47
CA SER A 306 -17.66 39.07 -11.38
C SER A 306 -17.60 39.85 -12.69
N PRO A 307 -18.71 40.12 -13.41
CA PRO A 307 -20.03 40.32 -12.82
C PRO A 307 -20.92 39.07 -12.79
N ASP A 308 -20.59 38.02 -13.54
CA ASP A 308 -21.42 36.81 -13.64
C ASP A 308 -20.55 35.58 -13.98
N HIS A 309 -21.13 34.39 -13.90
CA HIS A 309 -20.43 33.14 -14.24
C HIS A 309 -20.47 32.82 -15.74
N LEU A 310 -21.51 33.25 -16.45
CA LEU A 310 -21.67 33.01 -17.89
C LEU A 310 -22.21 34.26 -18.61
N PHE A 311 -21.56 34.64 -19.70
CA PHE A 311 -22.12 35.59 -20.65
C PHE A 311 -21.99 35.04 -22.08
N ASP A 312 -23.11 34.65 -22.66
CA ASP A 312 -23.20 34.07 -24.00
C ASP A 312 -24.05 34.97 -24.91
N THR A 313 -23.43 35.49 -25.96
CA THR A 313 -24.07 36.33 -26.98
C THR A 313 -24.40 35.58 -28.27
N SER A 314 -24.14 34.27 -28.31
CA SER A 314 -24.44 33.41 -29.45
C SER A 314 -25.94 33.28 -29.71
N GLN A 315 -26.29 33.00 -30.96
CA GLN A 315 -27.67 32.77 -31.34
C GLN A 315 -28.11 31.37 -30.90
N PRO A 316 -29.41 31.13 -30.64
CA PRO A 316 -29.90 29.78 -30.35
C PRO A 316 -29.56 28.74 -31.45
N SER A 317 -29.36 29.17 -32.69
CA SER A 317 -28.92 28.31 -33.80
C SER A 317 -27.46 27.86 -33.73
N ASP A 318 -26.65 28.52 -32.89
CA ASP A 318 -25.25 28.20 -32.68
C ASP A 318 -25.07 27.01 -31.73
N ASN A 319 -26.12 26.60 -31.00
CA ASN A 319 -26.16 25.29 -30.33
C ASN A 319 -24.98 25.02 -29.37
N ASN A 320 -24.47 26.07 -28.69
CA ASN A 320 -23.59 25.88 -27.54
C ASN A 320 -24.40 25.31 -26.39
N THR A 321 -23.86 24.30 -25.69
CA THR A 321 -24.59 23.54 -24.68
C THR A 321 -23.86 23.60 -23.35
N PHE A 322 -24.60 23.90 -22.29
CA PHE A 322 -24.13 23.94 -20.91
C PHE A 322 -24.95 22.93 -20.10
N SER A 323 -24.37 21.76 -19.80
CA SER A 323 -25.04 20.71 -19.02
C SER A 323 -24.31 20.50 -17.69
N GLU A 324 -25.07 20.35 -16.61
CA GLU A 324 -24.55 19.97 -15.28
C GLU A 324 -23.34 20.80 -14.79
N ASN A 325 -23.20 22.05 -15.22
CA ASN A 325 -22.21 22.96 -14.67
C ASN A 325 -22.70 23.51 -13.32
N ILE A 326 -21.78 23.78 -12.40
CA ILE A 326 -22.08 24.30 -11.07
C ILE A 326 -21.87 25.81 -11.07
N TRP A 327 -22.93 26.55 -10.78
CA TRP A 327 -22.99 28.02 -10.86
C TRP A 327 -23.25 28.59 -9.47
N GLY A 328 -22.23 29.11 -8.80
CA GLY A 328 -22.44 29.46 -7.39
C GLY A 328 -22.43 28.21 -6.49
N LEU A 329 -21.92 28.29 -5.26
CA LEU A 329 -22.00 27.29 -4.17
C LEU A 329 -20.87 26.23 -4.10
N PRO A 330 -19.59 26.65 -3.91
CA PRO A 330 -18.43 25.76 -3.75
C PRO A 330 -18.45 24.97 -2.43
N ASP A 331 -19.05 25.54 -1.38
CA ASP A 331 -19.11 24.92 -0.05
C ASP A 331 -20.37 24.07 0.15
N ALA A 332 -21.10 23.75 -0.92
CA ALA A 332 -22.17 22.76 -0.86
C ALA A 332 -21.58 21.38 -1.15
N ASP A 333 -22.17 20.37 -0.54
CA ASP A 333 -22.01 18.94 -0.86
C ASP A 333 -23.35 18.53 -1.49
N ARG A 334 -23.32 18.06 -2.73
CA ARG A 334 -24.49 18.03 -3.61
C ARG A 334 -25.08 16.63 -3.77
N ASP A 335 -24.24 15.63 -3.88
CA ASP A 335 -24.56 14.20 -3.90
C ASP A 335 -24.56 13.56 -2.50
N LEU A 336 -24.10 14.29 -1.47
CA LEU A 336 -24.18 13.92 -0.05
C LEU A 336 -23.24 12.78 0.33
N ASP A 337 -22.08 12.73 -0.29
CA ASP A 337 -21.01 11.76 -0.05
C ASP A 337 -20.02 12.23 1.05
N GLY A 338 -20.03 13.52 1.38
CA GLY A 338 -19.14 14.17 2.33
C GLY A 338 -18.06 15.05 1.70
N LEU A 339 -17.88 15.02 0.38
CA LEU A 339 -16.96 15.87 -0.36
C LEU A 339 -17.69 17.16 -0.80
N LEU A 340 -17.06 18.32 -0.61
CA LEU A 340 -17.65 19.58 -1.07
C LEU A 340 -17.44 19.74 -2.57
N ASN A 341 -18.39 20.35 -3.28
CA ASN A 341 -18.32 20.68 -4.71
C ASN A 341 -16.98 21.28 -5.17
N LYS A 342 -16.32 22.06 -4.31
CA LYS A 342 -15.02 22.68 -4.61
C LYS A 342 -13.82 21.75 -4.48
N ASP A 343 -13.96 20.71 -3.65
CA ASP A 343 -12.93 19.73 -3.31
C ASP A 343 -13.04 18.50 -4.25
N GLU A 344 -14.19 18.34 -4.90
CA GLU A 344 -14.47 17.41 -6.00
C GLU A 344 -13.54 17.57 -7.20
N VAL A 345 -13.52 18.77 -7.79
CA VAL A 345 -12.73 19.05 -8.99
C VAL A 345 -11.22 18.75 -8.83
N PRO A 346 -10.54 19.17 -7.74
CA PRO A 346 -9.14 18.79 -7.54
C PRO A 346 -8.96 17.29 -7.22
N SER A 347 -9.97 16.60 -6.68
CA SER A 347 -9.97 15.15 -6.44
C SER A 347 -10.27 14.35 -7.72
N GLY A 348 -10.80 15.02 -8.76
CA GLY A 348 -11.14 14.41 -10.04
C GLY A 348 -12.49 13.68 -10.02
N THR A 349 -13.31 13.96 -9.01
CA THR A 349 -14.60 13.32 -8.76
C THR A 349 -15.74 14.16 -9.34
N ASP A 350 -16.93 13.57 -9.36
CA ASP A 350 -18.14 14.19 -9.90
C ASP A 350 -19.15 14.57 -8.82
N ALA A 351 -19.34 15.87 -8.59
CA ALA A 351 -20.23 16.44 -7.56
C ALA A 351 -21.75 16.20 -7.77
N PHE A 352 -22.10 15.24 -8.61
CA PHE A 352 -23.45 14.71 -8.77
C PHE A 352 -23.51 13.19 -8.60
N ASP A 353 -22.37 12.55 -8.34
CA ASP A 353 -22.18 11.12 -8.25
C ASP A 353 -21.36 10.80 -6.99
N PRO A 354 -21.99 10.26 -5.94
CA PRO A 354 -21.33 10.09 -4.65
C PRO A 354 -20.22 9.03 -4.62
N ASP A 355 -20.01 8.28 -5.72
CA ASP A 355 -19.06 7.17 -5.88
C ASP A 355 -18.61 7.18 -7.34
N THR A 356 -17.59 8.00 -7.65
CA THR A 356 -17.19 8.35 -9.02
C THR A 356 -16.68 7.14 -9.82
N ASP A 357 -16.14 6.11 -9.15
CA ASP A 357 -15.55 4.95 -9.82
C ASP A 357 -16.34 3.63 -9.68
N ASP A 358 -17.52 3.70 -9.05
CA ASP A 358 -18.50 2.63 -8.88
C ASP A 358 -17.95 1.41 -8.08
N ASP A 359 -17.04 1.60 -7.14
CA ASP A 359 -16.48 0.51 -6.33
C ASP A 359 -17.22 0.25 -5.00
N GLY A 360 -18.12 1.16 -4.65
CA GLY A 360 -18.96 1.10 -3.46
C GLY A 360 -18.43 1.92 -2.27
N LEU A 361 -17.31 2.61 -2.42
CA LEU A 361 -16.81 3.63 -1.51
C LEU A 361 -17.29 5.01 -1.96
N PRO A 362 -17.78 5.88 -1.04
CA PRO A 362 -18.09 7.25 -1.41
C PRO A 362 -16.85 8.12 -1.57
N ASP A 363 -16.84 9.02 -2.54
CA ASP A 363 -15.68 9.86 -2.87
C ASP A 363 -15.18 10.64 -1.64
N GLY A 364 -16.10 11.24 -0.89
CA GLY A 364 -15.81 11.96 0.34
C GLY A 364 -15.19 11.09 1.44
N TRP A 365 -15.61 9.83 1.57
CA TRP A 365 -15.00 8.91 2.54
C TRP A 365 -13.58 8.52 2.12
N GLU A 366 -13.36 8.27 0.83
CA GLU A 366 -12.04 7.94 0.30
C GLU A 366 -11.06 9.08 0.48
N VAL A 367 -11.47 10.32 0.17
CA VAL A 367 -10.64 11.52 0.37
C VAL A 367 -10.28 11.69 1.85
N ASP A 368 -11.24 11.51 2.77
CA ASP A 368 -11.00 11.61 4.21
C ASP A 368 -10.06 10.51 4.73
N ASN A 369 -10.08 9.31 4.13
CA ASN A 369 -9.23 8.17 4.49
C ASN A 369 -7.99 8.01 3.60
N SER A 370 -7.63 9.06 2.84
CA SER A 370 -6.43 9.07 1.97
C SER A 370 -6.37 7.95 0.92
N LEU A 371 -7.53 7.54 0.42
CA LEU A 371 -7.73 6.60 -0.70
C LEU A 371 -7.94 7.37 -2.03
N TYR A 372 -8.27 6.67 -3.11
CA TYR A 372 -8.32 7.19 -4.47
C TYR A 372 -9.72 7.06 -5.10
N PRO A 373 -10.57 8.11 -5.03
CA PRO A 373 -11.98 8.09 -5.48
C PRO A 373 -12.21 8.02 -7.00
N THR A 374 -11.17 7.65 -7.74
CA THR A 374 -11.20 7.52 -9.20
C THR A 374 -10.52 6.23 -9.66
N ASN A 375 -10.24 5.32 -8.73
CA ASN A 375 -9.55 4.07 -8.93
C ASN A 375 -10.22 2.90 -8.19
N SER A 376 -11.29 2.36 -8.80
CA SER A 376 -12.08 1.22 -8.31
C SER A 376 -11.35 -0.09 -7.91
N ALA A 377 -10.03 -0.16 -8.08
CA ALA A 377 -9.23 -1.25 -7.57
C ALA A 377 -8.88 -1.09 -6.08
N ASP A 378 -8.95 0.11 -5.51
CA ASP A 378 -8.58 0.34 -4.12
C ASP A 378 -9.68 0.01 -3.12
N GLY A 379 -10.97 -0.02 -3.49
CA GLY A 379 -12.01 -0.65 -2.66
C GLY A 379 -11.74 -2.13 -2.33
N LEU A 380 -10.88 -2.79 -3.12
CA LEU A 380 -10.40 -4.17 -2.90
C LEU A 380 -8.98 -4.24 -2.32
N ALA A 381 -8.39 -3.12 -1.93
CA ALA A 381 -7.11 -3.09 -1.25
C ALA A 381 -7.27 -3.33 0.26
N ASP A 382 -6.16 -3.69 0.89
CA ASP A 382 -5.99 -3.97 2.33
C ASP A 382 -4.64 -3.31 2.70
N PRO A 383 -4.65 -1.99 3.02
CA PRO A 383 -3.42 -1.22 3.20
C PRO A 383 -2.64 -1.54 4.47
N ASP A 384 -3.34 -1.93 5.55
CA ASP A 384 -2.77 -2.22 6.87
C ASP A 384 -2.49 -3.72 7.11
N LEU A 385 -2.96 -4.59 6.23
CA LEU A 385 -2.73 -6.04 6.18
C LEU A 385 -3.39 -6.81 7.32
N ASP A 386 -4.54 -6.34 7.78
CA ASP A 386 -5.34 -6.99 8.82
C ASP A 386 -6.33 -8.04 8.24
N GLN A 387 -6.41 -8.13 6.90
CA GLN A 387 -7.30 -8.99 6.09
C GLN A 387 -8.72 -8.47 5.90
N VAL A 388 -8.96 -7.19 6.17
CA VAL A 388 -10.18 -6.46 5.84
C VAL A 388 -9.88 -5.59 4.63
N LEU A 389 -10.80 -5.57 3.65
CA LEU A 389 -10.64 -4.69 2.48
C LEU A 389 -11.27 -3.34 2.79
N ASN A 390 -10.77 -2.26 2.19
CA ASN A 390 -11.31 -0.89 2.35
C ASN A 390 -12.85 -0.82 2.29
N LEU A 391 -13.50 -1.54 1.35
CA LEU A 391 -14.96 -1.59 1.25
C LEU A 391 -15.64 -2.21 2.48
N TYR A 392 -15.01 -3.21 3.10
CA TYR A 392 -15.49 -3.80 4.34
C TYR A 392 -15.20 -2.91 5.55
N GLU A 393 -14.10 -2.17 5.52
CA GLU A 393 -13.77 -1.23 6.59
C GLU A 393 -14.76 -0.08 6.63
N TYR A 394 -15.06 0.52 5.49
CA TYR A 394 -16.13 1.51 5.35
C TYR A 394 -17.47 1.02 5.95
N ARG A 395 -17.80 -0.26 5.76
CA ARG A 395 -19.05 -0.85 6.25
C ARG A 395 -19.04 -1.16 7.74
N ASN A 396 -17.88 -1.47 8.32
CA ASN A 396 -17.73 -1.77 9.74
C ASN A 396 -17.32 -0.54 10.57
N GLY A 397 -16.93 0.56 9.91
CA GLY A 397 -16.50 1.80 10.56
C GLY A 397 -15.08 1.74 11.11
N THR A 398 -14.22 0.90 10.52
CA THR A 398 -12.80 0.76 10.87
C THR A 398 -11.91 1.66 10.01
N ASP A 399 -10.66 1.86 10.41
CA ASP A 399 -9.68 2.70 9.72
C ASP A 399 -8.81 1.88 8.75
N PRO A 400 -8.84 2.14 7.43
CA PRO A 400 -8.06 1.41 6.40
C PRO A 400 -6.55 1.45 6.52
N HIS A 401 -6.01 2.18 7.50
CA HIS A 401 -4.58 2.22 7.76
C HIS A 401 -4.22 1.82 9.20
N ASP A 402 -5.18 1.29 9.97
CA ASP A 402 -4.99 0.87 11.36
C ASP A 402 -5.56 -0.54 11.61
N PRO A 403 -4.71 -1.57 11.75
CA PRO A 403 -5.16 -2.95 11.80
C PRO A 403 -5.90 -3.33 13.10
N ASP A 404 -6.06 -2.40 14.05
CA ASP A 404 -6.67 -2.53 15.38
C ASP A 404 -7.30 -1.17 15.74
N THR A 405 -8.46 -0.89 15.16
CA THR A 405 -9.11 0.45 15.16
C THR A 405 -9.41 0.95 16.57
N ASP A 406 -9.66 0.07 17.53
CA ASP A 406 -10.02 0.42 18.91
C ASP A 406 -8.89 0.22 19.94
N ASP A 407 -7.68 -0.10 19.47
CA ASP A 407 -6.45 -0.26 20.26
C ASP A 407 -6.57 -1.33 21.38
N ASP A 408 -7.38 -2.37 21.16
CA ASP A 408 -7.71 -3.36 22.18
C ASP A 408 -6.82 -4.62 22.15
N SER A 409 -5.89 -4.65 21.20
CA SER A 409 -4.93 -5.72 20.89
C SER A 409 -5.51 -6.92 20.13
N MET A 410 -6.76 -6.86 19.67
CA MET A 410 -7.32 -7.75 18.66
C MET A 410 -7.40 -7.00 17.31
N PRO A 411 -6.95 -7.59 16.18
CA PRO A 411 -7.09 -6.94 14.89
C PRO A 411 -8.53 -6.89 14.40
N ASP A 412 -8.91 -5.85 13.66
CA ASP A 412 -10.28 -5.66 13.17
C ASP A 412 -10.76 -6.88 12.36
N GLY A 413 -9.90 -7.44 11.50
CA GLY A 413 -10.16 -8.66 10.74
C GLY A 413 -10.47 -9.89 11.61
N TYR A 414 -9.83 -10.04 12.77
CA TYR A 414 -10.15 -11.10 13.72
C TYR A 414 -11.54 -10.89 14.32
N GLU A 415 -11.81 -9.67 14.76
CA GLU A 415 -13.07 -9.34 15.41
C GLU A 415 -14.26 -9.47 14.47
N ILE A 416 -14.15 -8.93 13.25
CA ILE A 416 -15.16 -9.06 12.20
C ILE A 416 -15.44 -10.54 11.89
N THR A 417 -14.39 -11.37 11.81
CA THR A 417 -14.52 -12.81 11.55
C THR A 417 -15.34 -13.52 12.63
N TYR A 418 -15.16 -13.15 13.90
CA TYR A 418 -15.86 -13.77 15.03
C TYR A 418 -17.09 -13.00 15.52
N SER A 419 -17.48 -11.93 14.81
CA SER A 419 -18.60 -11.05 15.16
C SER A 419 -18.44 -10.38 16.53
N LEU A 420 -17.20 -10.02 16.86
CA LEU A 420 -16.84 -9.02 17.87
C LEU A 420 -16.97 -7.61 17.26
N ASN A 421 -16.70 -6.57 18.03
CA ASN A 421 -16.92 -5.18 17.65
C ASN A 421 -15.58 -4.41 17.53
N PRO A 422 -15.05 -4.25 16.30
CA PRO A 422 -13.72 -3.66 16.02
C PRO A 422 -13.63 -2.14 16.26
N THR A 423 -14.57 -1.58 17.00
CA THR A 423 -14.63 -0.14 17.29
C THR A 423 -14.87 0.11 18.78
N SER A 424 -14.70 -0.93 19.61
CA SER A 424 -15.02 -0.95 21.02
C SER A 424 -14.17 -1.96 21.80
N ASP A 425 -13.16 -1.42 22.48
CA ASP A 425 -12.20 -2.09 23.39
C ASP A 425 -12.73 -2.94 24.56
N ILE A 426 -14.05 -3.12 24.65
CA ILE A 426 -14.76 -3.77 25.75
C ILE A 426 -14.77 -5.29 25.59
N ASP A 427 -14.83 -5.79 24.35
CA ASP A 427 -15.08 -7.21 24.13
C ASP A 427 -13.82 -8.08 24.16
N ASN A 428 -12.59 -7.53 24.12
CA ASN A 428 -11.36 -8.26 24.48
C ASN A 428 -11.46 -9.06 25.79
N GLY A 429 -12.10 -8.47 26.80
CA GLY A 429 -12.22 -9.01 28.14
C GLY A 429 -13.51 -9.76 28.38
N THR A 430 -14.37 -9.89 27.35
CA THR A 430 -15.56 -10.73 27.41
C THR A 430 -15.20 -12.17 27.07
N ASP A 431 -16.10 -13.08 27.44
CA ASP A 431 -15.99 -14.53 27.26
C ASP A 431 -17.23 -14.93 26.45
N LEU A 432 -17.04 -15.08 25.14
CA LEU A 432 -18.13 -15.10 24.18
C LEU A 432 -18.84 -16.46 24.14
N ASP A 433 -18.16 -17.57 24.45
CA ASP A 433 -18.76 -18.91 24.51
C ASP A 433 -19.00 -19.45 25.95
N GLY A 434 -18.44 -18.78 26.96
CA GLY A 434 -18.73 -19.02 28.37
C GLY A 434 -17.88 -20.12 29.01
N ASP A 435 -16.73 -20.44 28.44
CA ASP A 435 -15.79 -21.46 28.95
C ASP A 435 -14.84 -20.92 30.06
N GLY A 436 -14.83 -19.59 30.21
CA GLY A 436 -14.04 -18.86 31.18
C GLY A 436 -12.68 -18.37 30.69
N LEU A 437 -12.40 -18.47 29.39
CA LEU A 437 -11.26 -17.87 28.71
C LEU A 437 -11.73 -16.58 27.98
N PRO A 438 -11.12 -15.40 28.23
CA PRO A 438 -11.51 -14.18 27.53
C PRO A 438 -11.08 -14.17 26.05
N ASN A 439 -11.85 -13.49 25.19
CA ASN A 439 -11.63 -13.42 23.74
C ASN A 439 -10.19 -13.02 23.33
N LEU A 440 -9.58 -12.06 24.04
CA LEU A 440 -8.19 -11.66 23.78
C LEU A 440 -7.19 -12.78 24.09
N GLN A 441 -7.46 -13.58 25.12
CA GLN A 441 -6.63 -14.72 25.45
C GLN A 441 -6.83 -15.83 24.42
N GLU A 442 -8.03 -16.02 23.91
CA GLU A 442 -8.32 -16.94 22.81
C GLU A 442 -7.60 -16.53 21.51
N PHE A 443 -7.60 -15.23 21.19
CA PHE A 443 -6.82 -14.67 20.08
C PHE A 443 -5.34 -15.01 20.20
N TYR A 444 -4.74 -14.80 21.38
CA TYR A 444 -3.32 -15.12 21.60
C TYR A 444 -3.00 -16.61 21.53
N ASN A 445 -3.96 -17.47 21.87
CA ASN A 445 -3.82 -18.93 21.73
C ASN A 445 -4.16 -19.43 20.31
N GLY A 446 -4.71 -18.58 19.44
CA GLY A 446 -5.08 -18.95 18.07
C GLY A 446 -6.28 -19.90 17.99
N ILE A 447 -7.15 -19.86 19.01
CA ILE A 447 -8.36 -20.68 19.14
C ILE A 447 -9.61 -19.84 18.83
N ASN A 448 -10.77 -20.48 18.73
CA ASN A 448 -11.99 -19.83 18.25
C ASN A 448 -12.84 -19.33 19.42
N PRO A 449 -13.07 -18.00 19.57
CA PRO A 449 -13.82 -17.41 20.69
C PRO A 449 -15.32 -17.75 20.74
N ARG A 450 -15.76 -18.64 19.86
CA ARG A 450 -17.14 -19.11 19.76
C ARG A 450 -17.25 -20.61 20.01
N ASN A 451 -16.15 -21.28 20.36
CA ASN A 451 -16.08 -22.70 20.52
C ASN A 451 -15.32 -23.09 21.78
N ASN A 452 -16.08 -23.50 22.80
CA ASN A 452 -15.63 -23.71 24.15
C ASN A 452 -14.75 -24.97 24.36
N ASP A 453 -14.31 -25.61 23.29
CA ASP A 453 -13.58 -26.89 23.20
C ASP A 453 -13.07 -27.03 21.75
N THR A 454 -11.89 -26.45 21.48
CA THR A 454 -11.36 -26.22 20.13
C THR A 454 -10.90 -27.49 19.43
N ASP A 455 -10.36 -28.45 20.17
CA ASP A 455 -9.88 -29.73 19.62
C ASP A 455 -10.84 -30.91 19.80
N ALA A 456 -11.94 -30.71 20.54
CA ALA A 456 -12.99 -31.67 20.80
C ALA A 456 -12.54 -32.93 21.57
N ASP A 457 -11.52 -32.81 22.43
CA ASP A 457 -11.09 -33.88 23.34
C ASP A 457 -12.00 -33.98 24.59
N GLY A 458 -12.75 -32.91 24.85
CA GLY A 458 -13.73 -32.78 25.92
C GLY A 458 -13.29 -31.94 27.11
N LEU A 459 -12.05 -31.47 27.21
CA LEU A 459 -11.69 -30.35 28.07
C LEU A 459 -12.10 -29.04 27.39
N THR A 460 -12.55 -28.06 28.16
CA THR A 460 -12.79 -26.73 27.58
C THR A 460 -11.48 -25.97 27.44
N ASP A 461 -11.33 -25.10 26.44
CA ASP A 461 -10.11 -24.29 26.24
C ASP A 461 -9.72 -23.54 27.53
N GLY A 462 -10.72 -23.01 28.25
CA GLY A 462 -10.55 -22.37 29.55
C GLY A 462 -10.12 -23.30 30.70
N GLU A 463 -10.44 -24.59 30.68
CA GLU A 463 -9.93 -25.60 31.62
C GLU A 463 -8.48 -25.94 31.29
N GLU A 464 -8.17 -26.13 30.02
CA GLU A 464 -6.83 -26.45 29.52
C GLU A 464 -5.83 -25.37 29.87
N VAL A 465 -6.13 -24.13 29.53
CA VAL A 465 -5.23 -23.00 29.76
C VAL A 465 -5.06 -22.66 31.25
N ARG A 466 -6.10 -22.82 32.08
CA ARG A 466 -6.06 -22.38 33.50
C ARG A 466 -5.68 -23.48 34.48
N ASP A 467 -6.14 -24.71 34.25
CA ASP A 467 -6.08 -25.78 35.24
C ASP A 467 -5.06 -26.86 34.87
N TYR A 468 -4.91 -27.19 33.57
CA TYR A 468 -4.07 -28.31 33.13
C TYR A 468 -2.79 -27.91 32.39
N GLU A 469 -2.67 -26.66 31.94
CA GLU A 469 -1.54 -26.13 31.16
C GLU A 469 -1.30 -26.90 29.85
N THR A 470 -2.37 -27.44 29.25
CA THR A 470 -2.39 -28.13 27.94
C THR A 470 -2.57 -27.16 26.78
N ASP A 471 -2.35 -27.62 25.54
CA ASP A 471 -2.53 -26.84 24.31
C ASP A 471 -3.97 -27.03 23.80
N PRO A 472 -4.86 -26.01 23.91
CA PRO A 472 -6.29 -26.15 23.60
C PRO A 472 -6.61 -26.38 22.11
N SER A 473 -5.58 -26.38 21.26
CA SER A 473 -5.72 -26.73 19.85
C SER A 473 -5.35 -28.18 19.55
N LYS A 474 -5.02 -28.98 20.57
CA LYS A 474 -4.48 -30.33 20.46
C LYS A 474 -5.12 -31.27 21.47
N TRP A 475 -5.91 -32.20 20.93
CA TRP A 475 -6.53 -33.25 21.73
C TRP A 475 -5.55 -34.16 22.51
N ASP A 476 -4.25 -34.09 22.19
CA ASP A 476 -3.13 -34.83 22.78
C ASP A 476 -1.94 -33.86 22.80
N THR A 477 -1.69 -33.24 23.96
CA THR A 477 -0.72 -32.16 24.11
C THR A 477 0.73 -32.65 24.04
N ASP A 478 1.01 -33.82 24.61
CA ASP A 478 2.37 -34.36 24.74
C ASP A 478 2.76 -35.37 23.64
N ASP A 479 1.86 -35.57 22.67
CA ASP A 479 2.00 -36.38 21.46
C ASP A 479 2.23 -37.88 21.76
N ASP A 480 1.57 -38.43 22.78
CA ASP A 480 1.69 -39.83 23.20
C ASP A 480 0.54 -40.76 22.78
N LEU A 481 -0.45 -40.20 22.09
CA LEU A 481 -1.68 -40.80 21.56
C LEU A 481 -2.79 -41.05 22.60
N LEU A 482 -2.63 -40.59 23.83
CA LEU A 482 -3.72 -40.47 24.80
C LEU A 482 -4.34 -39.07 24.73
N PRO A 483 -5.67 -38.94 24.77
CA PRO A 483 -6.28 -37.62 24.87
C PRO A 483 -6.07 -36.97 26.23
N ASP A 484 -5.84 -35.65 26.28
CA ASP A 484 -5.59 -34.92 27.52
C ASP A 484 -6.75 -35.14 28.53
N ARG A 485 -7.99 -35.05 28.05
CA ARG A 485 -9.19 -35.35 28.83
C ARG A 485 -9.18 -36.75 29.44
N TRP A 486 -8.70 -37.74 28.69
CA TRP A 486 -8.64 -39.13 29.13
C TRP A 486 -7.59 -39.30 30.24
N GLU A 487 -6.43 -38.68 30.08
CA GLU A 487 -5.36 -38.72 31.07
C GLU A 487 -5.76 -38.05 32.38
N VAL A 488 -6.34 -36.85 32.30
CA VAL A 488 -6.87 -36.13 33.47
C VAL A 488 -7.90 -36.98 34.22
N THR A 489 -8.82 -37.64 33.48
CA THR A 489 -9.85 -38.52 34.07
C THR A 489 -9.24 -39.74 34.75
N ASN A 490 -8.08 -40.21 34.25
CA ASN A 490 -7.36 -41.36 34.76
C ASN A 490 -6.18 -41.00 35.68
N PHE A 491 -6.05 -39.75 36.13
CA PHE A 491 -4.97 -39.29 37.00
C PHE A 491 -3.55 -39.50 36.41
N LEU A 492 -3.45 -39.54 35.08
CA LEU A 492 -2.20 -39.42 34.34
C LEU A 492 -1.91 -37.93 34.07
N SER A 493 -0.75 -37.64 33.48
CA SER A 493 -0.29 -36.27 33.26
C SER A 493 -0.27 -35.97 31.77
N PRO A 494 -1.14 -35.08 31.23
CA PRO A 494 -1.22 -34.73 29.80
C PRO A 494 -0.02 -33.93 29.24
N LEU A 495 1.07 -33.91 30.01
CA LEU A 495 2.32 -33.22 29.73
C LEU A 495 3.52 -34.18 29.86
N ASN A 496 3.26 -35.48 30.02
CA ASN A 496 4.25 -36.52 30.26
C ASN A 496 3.99 -37.80 29.42
N HIS A 497 4.43 -37.72 28.17
CA HIS A 497 4.36 -38.81 27.18
C HIS A 497 4.95 -40.18 27.56
N LEU A 498 5.64 -40.28 28.69
CA LEU A 498 6.22 -41.52 29.18
C LEU A 498 5.20 -42.36 29.96
N ASP A 499 4.15 -41.76 30.51
CA ASP A 499 3.18 -42.52 31.29
C ASP A 499 2.21 -43.33 30.42
N ALA A 500 2.00 -43.01 29.13
CA ALA A 500 1.36 -43.92 28.16
C ALA A 500 1.97 -45.33 28.13
N TYR A 501 3.27 -45.45 28.39
CA TYR A 501 4.00 -46.72 28.31
C TYR A 501 4.13 -47.44 29.65
N VAL A 502 3.53 -46.90 30.72
CA VAL A 502 3.48 -47.54 32.03
C VAL A 502 2.38 -48.60 32.04
N ASP A 503 2.67 -49.73 32.66
CA ASP A 503 1.73 -50.82 32.96
C ASP A 503 1.39 -50.71 34.46
N LEU A 504 0.24 -50.09 34.77
CA LEU A 504 -0.11 -49.65 36.12
C LEU A 504 -0.62 -50.80 37.01
N ASP A 505 -1.37 -51.73 36.45
CA ASP A 505 -1.95 -52.87 37.15
C ASP A 505 -1.16 -54.17 36.99
N VAL A 506 -0.09 -54.14 36.19
CA VAL A 506 0.92 -55.19 36.01
C VAL A 506 0.36 -56.42 35.30
N ASP A 507 -0.55 -56.19 34.34
CA ASP A 507 -1.21 -57.23 33.55
C ASP A 507 -0.49 -57.55 32.22
N GLY A 508 0.46 -56.69 31.83
CA GLY A 508 1.26 -56.80 30.62
C GLY A 508 0.84 -55.86 29.47
N LEU A 509 -0.17 -55.02 29.67
CA LEU A 509 -0.56 -53.91 28.78
C LEU A 509 -0.08 -52.58 29.34
N SER A 510 0.34 -51.66 28.47
CA SER A 510 0.59 -50.28 28.88
C SER A 510 -0.70 -49.44 28.79
N ASN A 511 -0.74 -48.30 29.48
CA ASN A 511 -1.90 -47.38 29.49
C ASN A 511 -2.45 -47.06 28.08
N ILE A 512 -1.59 -46.80 27.09
CA ILE A 512 -2.03 -46.61 25.69
C ILE A 512 -2.69 -47.86 25.08
N GLN A 513 -2.17 -49.06 25.37
CA GLN A 513 -2.76 -50.29 24.87
C GLN A 513 -4.14 -50.50 25.48
N GLU A 514 -4.28 -50.20 26.77
CA GLU A 514 -5.56 -50.29 27.47
C GLU A 514 -6.58 -49.27 26.96
N TYR A 515 -6.17 -48.02 26.71
CA TYR A 515 -7.01 -47.02 26.05
C TYR A 515 -7.54 -47.53 24.70
N LEU A 516 -6.66 -48.09 23.86
CA LEU A 516 -7.04 -48.62 22.54
C LEU A 516 -7.95 -49.85 22.61
N LEU A 517 -7.85 -50.63 23.68
CA LEU A 517 -8.66 -51.83 23.92
C LEU A 517 -9.92 -51.55 24.74
N ASN A 518 -10.06 -50.33 25.28
CA ASN A 518 -11.11 -49.94 26.21
C ASN A 518 -11.17 -50.84 27.46
N THR A 519 -9.99 -51.30 27.91
CA THR A 519 -9.78 -51.96 29.20
C THR A 519 -9.39 -50.94 30.27
N SER A 520 -9.23 -51.37 31.52
CA SER A 520 -9.04 -50.45 32.66
C SER A 520 -7.62 -50.48 33.20
N ILE A 521 -6.92 -49.34 33.16
CA ILE A 521 -5.54 -49.16 33.68
C ILE A 521 -5.33 -49.41 35.18
N TYR A 522 -6.41 -49.71 35.89
CA TYR A 522 -6.44 -50.04 37.31
C TYR A 522 -6.94 -51.45 37.60
N ASN A 523 -7.26 -52.25 36.57
CA ASN A 523 -7.93 -53.53 36.72
C ASN A 523 -7.34 -54.61 35.81
N TYR A 524 -6.50 -55.43 36.44
CA TYR A 524 -5.77 -56.54 35.83
C TYR A 524 -6.61 -57.54 35.00
N ASP A 525 -7.92 -57.60 35.22
CA ASP A 525 -8.88 -58.55 34.60
C ASP A 525 -10.22 -57.82 34.43
N SER A 526 -10.44 -57.24 33.24
CA SER A 526 -11.53 -56.31 32.95
C SER A 526 -12.91 -56.94 32.90
N ASP A 527 -13.02 -58.20 32.47
CA ASP A 527 -14.28 -58.93 32.37
C ASP A 527 -14.51 -59.92 33.53
N ALA A 528 -13.51 -60.09 34.40
CA ALA A 528 -13.51 -60.93 35.60
C ALA A 528 -13.66 -62.44 35.33
N ASP A 529 -13.17 -62.92 34.19
CA ASP A 529 -13.21 -64.33 33.81
C ASP A 529 -12.06 -65.17 34.43
N GLY A 530 -11.02 -64.49 34.93
CA GLY A 530 -9.86 -65.06 35.60
C GLY A 530 -8.56 -65.10 34.78
N TYR A 531 -8.55 -64.59 33.55
CA TYR A 531 -7.35 -64.24 32.79
C TYR A 531 -7.11 -62.73 32.87
N SER A 532 -5.88 -62.30 32.56
CA SER A 532 -5.57 -60.87 32.56
C SER A 532 -5.70 -60.31 31.17
N ASP A 533 -6.07 -59.04 31.03
CA ASP A 533 -6.32 -58.44 29.71
C ASP A 533 -5.09 -58.63 28.80
N GLY A 534 -3.88 -58.42 29.34
CA GLY A 534 -2.62 -58.68 28.63
C GLY A 534 -2.37 -60.14 28.23
N VAL A 535 -2.84 -61.12 29.00
CA VAL A 535 -2.76 -62.54 28.64
C VAL A 535 -3.73 -62.86 27.50
N GLU A 536 -4.92 -62.29 27.53
CA GLU A 536 -5.97 -62.48 26.53
C GLU A 536 -5.60 -61.86 25.19
N VAL A 537 -5.12 -60.62 25.21
CA VAL A 537 -4.56 -59.94 24.04
C VAL A 537 -3.40 -60.74 23.44
N ALA A 538 -2.51 -61.29 24.27
CA ALA A 538 -1.41 -62.14 23.81
C ALA A 538 -1.88 -63.49 23.23
N ALA A 539 -3.01 -64.02 23.68
CA ALA A 539 -3.65 -65.23 23.18
C ALA A 539 -4.55 -64.96 21.95
N GLY A 540 -4.88 -63.70 21.68
CA GLY A 540 -5.78 -63.27 20.61
C GLY A 540 -7.26 -63.44 20.95
N THR A 541 -7.63 -63.37 22.23
CA THR A 541 -9.02 -63.37 22.73
C THR A 541 -9.44 -61.96 23.20
N ASP A 542 -10.73 -61.71 23.35
CA ASP A 542 -11.30 -60.40 23.70
C ASP A 542 -11.32 -60.15 25.22
N PRO A 543 -10.53 -59.20 25.75
CA PRO A 543 -10.42 -58.93 27.20
C PRO A 543 -11.66 -58.28 27.84
N LEU A 544 -12.72 -58.07 27.06
CA LEU A 544 -13.99 -57.51 27.52
C LEU A 544 -15.16 -58.53 27.42
N ASP A 545 -14.90 -59.78 27.03
CA ASP A 545 -15.90 -60.83 26.87
C ASP A 545 -15.59 -62.06 27.74
N GLU A 546 -16.32 -62.19 28.87
CA GLU A 546 -16.16 -63.25 29.87
C GLU A 546 -16.28 -64.71 29.33
N TYR A 547 -16.63 -64.87 28.05
CA TYR A 547 -16.76 -66.14 27.35
C TYR A 547 -15.68 -66.42 26.29
N ASP A 548 -14.76 -65.47 26.02
CA ASP A 548 -13.69 -65.61 25.03
C ASP A 548 -12.31 -65.55 25.70
N PHE A 549 -11.80 -66.71 26.12
CA PHE A 549 -10.58 -66.79 26.92
C PHE A 549 -9.55 -67.81 26.44
N PRO A 550 -8.27 -67.68 26.84
CA PRO A 550 -7.19 -68.55 26.40
C PRO A 550 -7.45 -70.03 26.68
N SER A 551 -7.28 -70.88 25.66
CA SER A 551 -7.29 -72.34 25.84
C SER A 551 -6.04 -72.82 26.59
N PRO A 552 -6.14 -73.73 27.58
CA PRO A 552 -4.99 -74.13 28.39
C PRO A 552 -3.87 -74.75 27.53
N PRO A 553 -2.59 -74.42 27.77
CA PRO A 553 -1.47 -74.98 27.01
C PRO A 553 -1.40 -76.51 27.17
N ALA A 554 -1.07 -77.21 26.08
CA ALA A 554 -0.88 -78.65 26.09
C ALA A 554 0.19 -79.06 27.14
N PRO A 555 -0.01 -80.14 27.93
CA PRO A 555 0.90 -80.47 29.02
C PRO A 555 2.30 -80.87 28.50
N GLU A 556 3.32 -80.12 28.90
CA GLU A 556 4.75 -80.45 28.76
C GLU A 556 5.09 -81.81 29.44
N PRO A 557 6.03 -82.61 28.89
CA PRO A 557 6.22 -84.02 29.27
C PRO A 557 7.09 -84.23 30.52
N GLU A 558 6.93 -83.45 31.59
CA GLU A 558 7.67 -83.66 32.85
C GLU A 558 6.96 -84.57 33.88
N SER A 559 5.73 -85.00 33.60
CA SER A 559 4.90 -85.74 34.57
C SER A 559 5.00 -87.29 34.50
N ILE A 560 5.96 -87.86 33.76
CA ILE A 560 6.13 -89.34 33.69
C ILE A 560 7.15 -89.88 34.73
N LEU A 561 8.04 -89.03 35.27
CA LEU A 561 9.05 -89.46 36.26
C LEU A 561 8.51 -89.61 37.69
N LEU A 562 7.36 -89.01 38.01
CA LEU A 562 6.75 -89.09 39.34
C LEU A 562 5.94 -90.38 39.55
N GLU A 563 5.31 -90.93 38.51
CA GLU A 563 4.49 -92.15 38.66
C GLU A 563 5.34 -93.44 38.74
N LEU A 564 6.53 -93.48 38.12
CA LEU A 564 7.43 -94.64 38.21
C LEU A 564 8.17 -94.74 39.55
N SER A 565 8.40 -93.61 40.24
CA SER A 565 9.08 -93.59 41.54
C SER A 565 8.16 -94.00 42.71
N ILE A 566 6.86 -93.73 42.59
CA ILE A 566 5.84 -94.14 43.58
C ILE A 566 5.59 -95.66 43.54
N LEU A 567 5.68 -96.32 42.37
CA LEU A 567 5.48 -97.76 42.24
C LEU A 567 6.64 -98.62 42.79
N ILE A 568 7.88 -98.11 42.71
CA ILE A 568 9.08 -98.76 43.27
C ILE A 568 9.18 -98.55 44.80
N GLY A 569 8.72 -97.40 45.31
CA GLY A 569 8.66 -97.12 46.75
C GLY A 569 7.67 -98.00 47.52
N CYS A 570 6.50 -98.27 46.95
CA CYS A 570 5.46 -99.08 47.59
C CYS A 570 5.84 -100.57 47.75
N THR A 571 6.65 -101.13 46.84
CA THR A 571 7.13 -102.52 46.93
C THR A 571 8.29 -102.68 47.92
N ALA A 572 9.14 -101.66 48.09
CA ALA A 572 10.24 -101.68 49.06
C ALA A 572 9.76 -101.56 50.53
N ILE A 573 8.70 -100.79 50.79
CA ILE A 573 8.13 -100.61 52.14
C ILE A 573 7.43 -101.90 52.63
N ALA A 574 6.76 -102.64 51.74
CA ALA A 574 6.14 -103.93 52.09
C ALA A 574 7.17 -104.99 52.52
N VAL A 575 8.36 -105.02 51.89
CA VAL A 575 9.45 -105.93 52.26
C VAL A 575 10.14 -105.50 53.56
N ALA A 576 10.30 -104.19 53.79
CA ALA A 576 10.91 -103.66 55.01
C ALA A 576 10.09 -103.93 56.28
N ILE A 577 8.74 -103.91 56.19
CA ILE A 577 7.85 -104.23 57.33
C ILE A 577 7.97 -105.70 57.75
N VAL A 578 8.12 -106.62 56.78
CA VAL A 578 8.33 -108.06 57.07
C VAL A 578 9.70 -108.32 57.70
N VAL A 579 10.74 -107.61 57.26
CA VAL A 579 12.10 -107.75 57.81
C VAL A 579 12.25 -107.07 59.19
N TYR A 580 11.59 -105.93 59.42
CA TYR A 580 11.60 -105.23 60.71
C TYR A 580 10.86 -106.01 61.81
N GLY A 581 9.79 -106.73 61.47
CA GLY A 581 9.10 -107.64 62.39
C GLY A 581 9.96 -108.82 62.88
N LEU A 582 10.98 -109.22 62.11
CA LEU A 582 11.90 -110.31 62.47
C LEU A 582 13.11 -109.85 63.30
N LEU A 583 13.43 -108.55 63.33
CA LEU A 583 14.65 -108.01 63.96
C LEU A 583 14.44 -107.38 65.36
N GLN A 584 13.21 -107.19 65.84
CA GLN A 584 12.88 -106.64 67.17
C GLN A 584 13.01 -107.65 68.35
N ARG A 585 13.75 -108.77 68.20
CA ARG A 585 13.95 -109.78 69.27
C ARG A 585 15.23 -109.64 70.11
N SER A 586 16.02 -108.57 69.96
CA SER A 586 17.30 -108.44 70.68
C SER A 586 17.50 -107.02 71.24
N ARG A 587 17.07 -106.86 72.49
CA ARG A 587 17.33 -105.81 73.53
C ARG A 587 18.75 -105.16 73.52
N PRO A 588 19.11 -104.20 74.43
CA PRO A 588 18.36 -103.45 75.46
C PRO A 588 18.64 -101.91 75.55
N MET A 589 17.91 -101.26 76.46
CA MET A 589 17.76 -99.81 76.78
C MET A 589 18.82 -99.15 77.72
N ALA A 590 18.76 -97.81 77.72
CA ALA A 590 19.07 -96.77 78.76
C ALA A 590 20.36 -95.95 78.54
N PRO A 591 20.54 -94.69 79.07
CA PRO A 591 19.77 -93.90 80.07
C PRO A 591 19.52 -92.38 79.71
N PRO A 592 18.91 -91.53 80.59
CA PRO A 592 18.24 -90.25 80.25
C PRO A 592 19.07 -88.95 80.51
N PRO A 593 18.56 -87.74 80.16
CA PRO A 593 19.39 -86.54 79.88
C PRO A 593 19.40 -85.48 81.02
N PRO A 594 20.25 -84.43 80.92
CA PRO A 594 20.08 -83.19 81.69
C PRO A 594 19.96 -81.90 80.85
N SER A 595 19.36 -80.88 81.46
CA SER A 595 18.77 -79.64 80.89
C SER A 595 19.66 -78.37 81.09
N PRO A 596 19.18 -77.12 80.81
CA PRO A 596 19.73 -76.15 79.84
C PRO A 596 20.63 -75.03 80.46
N PRO A 597 21.25 -74.14 79.65
CA PRO A 597 21.86 -72.90 80.17
C PRO A 597 21.27 -71.57 79.64
N LYS A 598 21.39 -70.54 80.49
CA LYS A 598 21.02 -69.12 80.34
C LYS A 598 22.20 -68.22 79.95
N GLN A 599 21.88 -67.17 79.19
CA GLN A 599 22.38 -65.77 79.10
C GLN A 599 23.87 -65.38 79.22
N ALA A 600 24.21 -64.41 78.36
CA ALA A 600 25.53 -63.84 78.05
C ALA A 600 26.02 -62.72 79.00
N PRO A 601 27.33 -62.40 79.01
CA PRO A 601 27.94 -61.40 79.91
C PRO A 601 28.22 -60.01 79.27
N PRO A 602 28.62 -58.99 80.07
CA PRO A 602 28.56 -57.55 79.71
C PRO A 602 29.88 -56.71 79.83
N ASP A 603 29.77 -55.43 79.43
CA ASP A 603 30.43 -54.17 79.92
C ASP A 603 31.94 -53.95 79.57
N PRO A 604 32.60 -52.74 79.73
CA PRO A 604 32.13 -51.45 80.28
C PRO A 604 32.71 -50.07 79.77
N LYS A 605 31.91 -48.99 79.99
CA LYS A 605 32.21 -47.62 80.60
C LYS A 605 33.10 -46.55 79.89
N LYS A 606 32.56 -45.34 79.54
CA LYS A 606 32.32 -44.03 80.28
C LYS A 606 33.52 -43.03 80.24
N PRO A 607 33.41 -41.71 80.60
CA PRO A 607 32.27 -40.81 80.96
C PRO A 607 32.27 -39.39 80.28
N VAL A 608 31.16 -38.64 80.11
CA VAL A 608 30.33 -37.69 80.95
C VAL A 608 30.93 -36.29 81.27
N LYS A 609 30.19 -35.21 80.94
CA LYS A 609 29.71 -34.05 81.76
C LYS A 609 29.62 -32.75 80.91
N ASP A 610 28.66 -31.85 81.05
CA ASP A 610 27.54 -31.64 82.00
C ASP A 610 26.25 -31.27 81.25
#